data_AF-A0A7S1GED3-F1
#
_entry.id   AF-A0A7S1GED3-F1
#
_cell.length_a   1.000
_cell.length_b   1.000
_cell.length_c   1.000
_cell.angle_alpha   90.00
_cell.angle_beta   90.00
_cell.angle_gamma   90.00
#
_symmetry.space_group_name_H-M   'P 1'
#
loop_
_entity.id
_entity.type
_entity.pdbx_description
1 polymer ?
#
loop_
_entity_poly.entity_id
_entity_poly.type
_entity_poly.pdbx_seq_one_letter_code
_entity_poly.pdbx_strand_id
1 'polypeptide(L)'
;AAFDPTGGEERQWDAVVAVFCALAPDVRRRVHAAAVAALRPGGLFIVECFSPRHEGLGPPRARLASPVDLAVDVFLLDIDVLRASEDVVDMADGAFHRGRAVLTRF
;
A
#
# COMPACT_ATOMS: atom_id res chain seq x y z
N ALA A 1 -1.26 -15.09 15.79
CA ALA A 1 -2.44 -14.21 15.79
C ALA A 1 -2.78 -13.86 14.34
N ALA A 2 -3.97 -13.30 14.07
CA ALA A 2 -4.27 -12.68 12.77
C ALA A 2 -4.04 -11.17 12.91
N PHE A 3 -3.54 -10.51 11.87
CA PHE A 3 -3.38 -9.05 11.87
C PHE A 3 -4.76 -8.37 11.75
N ASP A 4 -5.07 -7.46 12.67
CA ASP A 4 -6.28 -6.61 12.61
C ASP A 4 -5.89 -5.19 12.15
N PRO A 5 -6.16 -4.83 10.89
CA PRO A 5 -5.82 -3.53 10.31
C PRO A 5 -6.70 -2.37 10.83
N THR A 6 -7.60 -2.61 11.78
CA THR A 6 -8.53 -1.61 12.33
C THR A 6 -8.22 -1.20 13.77
N GLY A 7 -7.26 -1.86 14.44
CA GLY A 7 -6.84 -1.51 15.80
C GLY A 7 -6.36 -2.68 16.66
N GLY A 8 -5.68 -3.67 16.07
CA GLY A 8 -5.15 -4.84 16.79
C GLY A 8 -3.94 -4.57 17.70
N GLU A 9 -3.35 -5.66 18.20
CA GLU A 9 -2.20 -5.60 19.13
C GLU A 9 -0.96 -4.96 18.49
N GLU A 10 -0.35 -4.00 19.20
CA GLU A 10 0.81 -3.23 18.75
C GLU A 10 2.11 -4.05 18.75
N ARG A 11 3.05 -3.67 17.87
CA ARG A 11 4.43 -4.19 17.83
C ARG A 11 4.60 -5.71 17.78
N GLN A 12 3.81 -6.39 16.96
CA GLN A 12 3.83 -7.84 16.83
C GLN A 12 4.46 -8.38 15.55
N TRP A 13 4.52 -7.56 14.50
CA TRP A 13 4.81 -8.03 13.15
C TRP A 13 6.17 -7.55 12.66
N ASP A 14 6.89 -8.43 11.98
CA ASP A 14 8.15 -8.08 11.31
C ASP A 14 7.89 -7.39 9.96
N ALA A 15 6.73 -7.66 9.33
CA ALA A 15 6.28 -6.96 8.15
C ALA A 15 4.74 -6.95 8.02
N VAL A 16 4.21 -5.88 7.43
CA VAL A 16 2.82 -5.78 6.98
C VAL A 16 2.83 -5.40 5.50
N VAL A 17 2.12 -6.18 4.67
CA VAL A 17 2.11 -6.00 3.22
C VAL A 17 0.69 -5.72 2.74
N ALA A 18 0.49 -4.58 2.07
CA ALA A 18 -0.76 -4.17 1.46
C ALA A 18 -0.66 -4.28 -0.07
N VAL A 19 -1.21 -5.34 -0.64
CA VAL A 19 -1.14 -5.63 -2.08
C VAL A 19 -2.53 -5.43 -2.70
N PHE A 20 -2.63 -4.49 -3.64
CA PHE A 20 -3.86 -4.10 -4.33
C PHE A 20 -5.05 -3.77 -3.39
N CYS A 21 -4.77 -3.31 -2.17
CA CYS A 21 -5.77 -2.82 -1.21
C CYS A 21 -6.34 -1.45 -1.64
N ALA A 22 -7.25 -1.45 -2.62
CA ALA A 22 -7.85 -0.24 -3.16
C ALA A 22 -8.90 0.37 -2.20
N LEU A 23 -8.41 1.12 -1.22
CA LEU A 23 -9.19 1.79 -0.18
C LEU A 23 -9.45 3.26 -0.53
N ALA A 24 -10.56 3.81 -0.04
CA ALA A 24 -10.77 5.26 -0.07
C ALA A 24 -9.69 5.97 0.77
N PRO A 25 -9.23 7.18 0.42
CA PRO A 25 -8.08 7.82 1.06
C PRO A 25 -8.17 7.95 2.59
N ASP A 26 -9.36 8.24 3.12
CA ASP A 26 -9.61 8.32 4.55
C ASP A 26 -9.46 6.96 5.26
N VAL A 27 -9.99 5.90 4.66
CA VAL A 27 -9.85 4.52 5.16
C VAL A 27 -8.40 4.05 5.04
N ARG A 28 -7.76 4.34 3.90
CA ARG A 28 -6.37 3.97 3.61
C ARG A 28 -5.40 4.52 4.66
N ARG A 29 -5.52 5.81 5.01
CA ARG A 29 -4.71 6.44 6.06
C ARG A 29 -4.84 5.74 7.41
N ARG A 30 -6.08 5.39 7.80
CA ARG A 30 -6.34 4.70 9.07
C ARG A 30 -5.70 3.30 9.09
N VAL A 31 -5.82 2.57 7.98
CA VAL A 31 -5.24 1.24 7.82
C VAL A 31 -3.71 1.31 7.81
N HIS A 32 -3.11 2.29 7.13
CA HIS A 32 -1.65 2.46 7.11
C HIS A 32 -1.11 2.82 8.49
N ALA A 33 -1.79 3.70 9.22
CA ALA A 33 -1.43 4.02 10.61
C ALA A 33 -1.47 2.78 11.51
N ALA A 34 -2.51 1.96 11.41
CA ALA A 34 -2.62 0.71 12.15
C ALA A 34 -1.54 -0.30 11.75
N ALA A 35 -1.22 -0.40 10.46
CA ALA A 35 -0.15 -1.25 9.95
C ALA A 35 1.21 -0.88 10.54
N VAL A 36 1.56 0.40 10.53
CA VAL A 36 2.83 0.89 11.11
C VAL A 36 2.86 0.67 12.63
N ALA A 37 1.77 0.93 13.35
CA ALA A 37 1.72 0.71 14.80
C ALA A 37 1.89 -0.77 15.21
N ALA A 38 1.47 -1.69 14.34
CA ALA A 38 1.59 -3.12 14.59
C ALA A 38 3.01 -3.68 14.32
N LEU A 39 3.91 -2.88 13.73
CA LEU A 39 5.28 -3.31 13.45
C LEU A 39 6.15 -3.32 14.70
N ARG A 40 6.97 -4.36 14.83
CA ARG A 40 8.12 -4.37 15.74
C ARG A 40 9.13 -3.31 15.31
N PRO A 41 10.02 -2.85 16.22
CA PRO A 41 11.16 -2.02 15.83
C PRO A 41 11.95 -2.67 14.68
N GLY A 42 12.16 -1.92 13.60
CA GLY A 42 12.82 -2.42 12.39
C GLY A 42 11.95 -3.24 11.43
N GLY A 43 10.64 -3.35 11.71
CA GLY A 43 9.69 -4.01 10.81
C GLY A 43 9.42 -3.20 9.54
N LEU A 44 8.87 -3.85 8.52
CA LEU A 44 8.62 -3.26 7.21
C LEU A 44 7.13 -3.10 6.90
N PHE A 45 6.75 -1.90 6.45
CA PHE A 45 5.47 -1.68 5.78
C PHE A 45 5.70 -1.60 4.28
N ILE A 46 5.00 -2.44 3.49
CA ILE A 46 5.18 -2.55 2.05
C ILE A 46 3.82 -2.38 1.36
N VAL A 47 3.76 -1.51 0.36
CA VAL A 47 2.55 -1.27 -0.44
C VAL A 47 2.84 -1.49 -1.92
N GLU A 48 1.99 -2.28 -2.58
CA GLU A 48 1.91 -2.33 -4.04
C GLU A 48 0.46 -2.04 -4.45
N CYS A 49 0.25 -0.98 -5.21
CA CYS A 49 -1.09 -0.60 -5.68
C CYS A 49 -1.04 0.01 -7.08
N PHE A 50 -2.19 0.21 -7.70
CA PHE A 50 -2.26 0.91 -8.98
C PHE A 50 -2.02 2.41 -8.79
N SER A 51 -1.14 2.95 -9.64
CA SER A 51 -0.90 4.39 -9.71
C SER A 51 -2.11 5.10 -10.32
N PRO A 52 -2.39 6.37 -9.95
CA PRO A 52 -3.34 7.23 -10.66
C PRO A 52 -3.05 7.37 -12.17
N ARG A 53 -1.83 7.07 -12.62
CA ARG A 53 -1.40 7.06 -14.03
C ARG A 53 -1.74 5.76 -14.75
N HIS A 54 -2.28 4.76 -14.07
CA HIS A 54 -2.84 3.56 -14.69
C HIS A 54 -4.17 3.91 -15.37
N GLU A 55 -4.23 3.74 -16.70
CA GLU A 55 -5.42 4.01 -17.53
C GLU A 55 -6.21 2.74 -17.88
N GLY A 56 -5.72 1.57 -17.47
CA GLY A 56 -6.35 0.27 -17.74
C GLY A 56 -7.50 -0.08 -16.80
N LEU A 57 -7.98 -1.32 -16.90
CA LEU A 57 -8.94 -1.88 -15.94
C LEU A 57 -8.33 -1.90 -14.54
N GLY A 58 -9.15 -1.66 -13.52
CA GLY A 58 -8.72 -1.57 -12.14
C GLY A 58 -9.79 -0.98 -11.23
N PRO A 59 -9.45 -0.69 -9.97
CA PRO A 59 -10.37 -0.02 -9.04
C PRO A 59 -10.66 1.42 -9.50
N PRO A 60 -11.72 2.06 -8.95
CA PRO A 60 -12.03 3.45 -9.26
C PRO A 60 -10.84 4.38 -9.02
N ARG A 61 -10.64 5.37 -9.91
CA ARG A 61 -9.50 6.31 -9.84
C ARG A 61 -9.31 6.98 -8.48
N ALA A 62 -10.40 7.25 -7.77
CA ALA A 62 -10.40 7.84 -6.43
C ALA A 62 -9.78 6.95 -5.34
N ARG A 63 -9.48 5.68 -5.63
CA ARG A 63 -8.86 4.71 -4.72
C ARG A 63 -7.42 4.34 -5.12
N LEU A 64 -6.90 4.98 -6.17
CA LEU A 64 -5.50 4.85 -6.59
C LEU A 64 -4.62 5.75 -5.73
N ALA A 65 -3.34 5.41 -5.60
CA ALA A 65 -2.40 6.20 -4.79
C ALA A 65 -1.07 6.32 -5.50
N SER A 66 -0.54 7.53 -5.59
CA SER A 66 0.82 7.81 -6.05
C SER A 66 1.83 7.64 -4.91
N PRO A 67 3.14 7.62 -5.19
CA PRO A 67 4.15 7.59 -4.13
C PRO A 67 4.02 8.78 -3.15
N VAL A 68 3.59 9.94 -3.65
CA VAL A 68 3.35 11.14 -2.81
C VAL A 68 2.15 10.93 -1.90
N ASP A 69 1.06 10.35 -2.39
CA ASP A 69 -0.12 10.06 -1.56
C ASP A 69 0.23 9.10 -0.41
N LEU A 70 1.04 8.08 -0.70
CA LEU A 70 1.48 7.10 0.30
C LEU A 70 2.46 7.72 1.31
N ALA A 71 3.38 8.59 0.86
CA ALA A 71 4.25 9.35 1.75
C ALA A 71 3.44 10.24 2.72
N VAL A 72 2.38 10.89 2.22
CA VAL A 72 1.47 11.69 3.06
C VAL A 72 0.74 10.82 4.09
N ASP A 73 0.31 9.61 3.71
CA ASP A 73 -0.39 8.72 4.63
C ASP A 73 0.45 8.34 5.85
N VAL A 74 1.78 8.25 5.69
CA VAL A 74 2.72 7.85 6.75
C VAL A 74 3.55 9.00 7.33
N PHE A 75 3.39 10.22 6.83
CA PHE A 75 4.27 11.37 7.15
C PHE A 75 4.40 11.69 8.65
N LEU A 76 3.34 11.44 9.43
CA LEU A 76 3.33 11.71 10.88
C LEU A 76 3.59 10.45 11.72
N LEU A 77 3.92 9.33 11.07
CA LEU A 77 4.21 8.07 11.72
C LEU A 77 5.71 7.91 11.93
N ASP A 78 6.09 7.14 12.94
CA ASP A 78 7.49 6.85 13.26
C ASP A 78 8.04 5.77 12.32
N ILE A 79 8.27 6.13 11.05
CA ILE A 79 8.78 5.23 10.01
C ILE A 79 9.60 6.00 8.96
N ASP A 80 10.67 5.38 8.48
CA ASP A 80 11.47 5.89 7.38
C ASP A 80 10.96 5.36 6.02
N VAL A 81 10.92 6.24 5.02
CA VAL A 81 10.60 5.86 3.64
C VAL A 81 11.86 5.33 2.95
N LEU A 82 11.94 3.99 2.83
CA LEU A 82 13.07 3.33 2.16
C LEU A 82 12.93 3.31 0.63
N ARG A 83 11.69 3.27 0.14
CA ARG A 83 11.36 3.27 -1.29
C ARG A 83 10.06 4.01 -1.54
N ALA A 84 9.99 4.69 -2.69
CA ALA A 84 8.79 5.31 -3.21
C ALA A 84 8.95 5.41 -4.73
N SER A 85 8.36 4.47 -5.48
CA SER A 85 8.53 4.39 -6.93
C SER A 85 7.21 4.20 -7.66
N GLU A 86 7.20 4.60 -8.93
CA GLU A 86 6.15 4.26 -9.87
C GLU A 86 6.77 3.46 -11.02
N ASP A 87 6.26 2.26 -11.24
CA ASP A 87 6.82 1.32 -12.20
C ASP A 87 5.77 0.95 -13.25
N VAL A 88 6.18 0.87 -14.52
CA VAL A 88 5.38 0.25 -15.57
C VAL A 88 5.74 -1.23 -15.62
N VAL A 89 4.74 -2.10 -15.53
CA VAL A 89 4.92 -3.55 -15.55
C VAL A 89 4.01 -4.20 -16.58
N ASP A 90 4.48 -5.26 -17.24
CA ASP A 90 3.63 -6.14 -18.04
C ASP A 90 3.17 -7.30 -17.16
N MET A 91 1.92 -7.26 -16.73
CA MET A 91 1.34 -8.30 -15.87
C MET A 91 1.01 -9.55 -16.70
N ALA A 92 1.29 -10.72 -16.12
CA ALA A 92 1.01 -12.01 -16.73
C ALA A 92 0.48 -13.04 -15.71
N ASP A 93 -0.29 -12.58 -14.72
CA ASP A 93 -0.79 -13.42 -13.63
C ASP A 93 -2.23 -13.91 -13.86
N GLY A 94 -2.35 -15.13 -14.40
CA GLY A 94 -3.63 -15.75 -14.71
C GLY A 94 -4.37 -15.09 -15.89
N ALA A 95 -5.64 -15.44 -16.10
CA ALA A 95 -6.40 -14.96 -17.25
C ALA A 95 -6.81 -13.48 -17.16
N PHE A 96 -6.97 -12.97 -15.94
CA PHE A 96 -7.60 -11.67 -15.68
C PHE A 96 -6.64 -10.59 -15.18
N HIS A 97 -5.40 -10.92 -14.81
CA HIS A 97 -4.36 -9.94 -14.45
C HIS A 97 -3.27 -9.93 -15.52
N ARG A 98 -3.67 -9.52 -16.73
CA ARG A 98 -2.80 -9.46 -17.90
C ARG A 98 -2.73 -8.07 -18.51
N GLY A 99 -1.56 -7.77 -19.08
CA GLY A 99 -1.31 -6.55 -19.82
C GLY A 99 -0.59 -5.48 -18.99
N ARG A 100 -0.35 -4.35 -19.64
CA ARG A 100 0.42 -3.25 -19.08
C ARG A 100 -0.31 -2.61 -17.89
N ALA A 101 0.41 -2.45 -16.79
CA ALA A 101 -0.05 -1.72 -15.60
C ALA A 101 0.97 -0.67 -15.17
N VAL A 102 0.48 0.37 -14.51
CA VAL A 102 1.32 1.36 -13.83
C VAL A 102 1.09 1.20 -12.34
N LEU A 103 2.12 0.76 -11.62
CA LEU A 103 2.05 0.44 -10.20
C LEU A 103 2.82 1.46 -9.37
N THR A 104 2.28 1.81 -8.22
CA THR A 104 3.02 2.49 -7.15
C THR A 104 3.53 1.44 -6.16
N ARG A 105 4.82 1.53 -5.84
CA ARG A 105 5.51 0.69 -4.86
C ARG A 105 6.16 1.56 -3.80
N PHE A 106 5.83 1.28 -2.55
CA PHE A 106 6.25 2.07 -1.39
C PHE A 106 6.71 1.13 -0.29
#